data_AF-A0A1M7JPW0-F1
#
_entry.id   AF-A0A1M7JPW0-F1
#
_cell.length_a   1.000
_cell.length_b   1.000
_cell.length_c   1.000
_cell.angle_alpha   90.00
_cell.angle_beta   90.00
_cell.angle_gamma   90.00
#
_symmetry.space_group_name_H-M   'P 1'
#
loop_
_entity.id
_entity.type
_entity.pdbx_description
1 polymer ?
#
loop_
_entity_poly.entity_id
_entity_poly.type
_entity_poly.pdbx_seq_one_letter_code
_entity_poly.pdbx_strand_id
1 'polypeptide(L)'
;MSSLSQLRAQKRTVLQGMNNSREQISILEDKITRLQRASNTLSSNLSELNSVKSSIESLTIENSKWKGRGKEKFDDFYITYKGSVKGYLNKVKDAKETIDEDISRYSTTQDNYVNGLNNLQNTLSSLNYQISVAEREGE
;
A
#
# COMPACT_ATOMS: atom_id res chain seq x y z
N MET A 1 -30.86 24.86 27.71
CA MET A 1 -29.59 24.09 27.76
C MET A 1 -28.47 25.09 27.98
N SER A 2 -27.68 24.96 29.05
CA SER A 2 -26.60 25.91 29.38
C SER A 2 -25.42 25.79 28.41
N SER A 3 -24.62 26.86 28.29
CA SER A 3 -23.36 26.90 27.54
C SER A 3 -22.46 25.69 27.86
N LEU A 4 -22.39 25.32 29.15
CA LEU A 4 -21.62 24.19 29.65
C LEU A 4 -22.10 22.84 29.08
N SER A 5 -23.41 22.63 28.96
CA SER A 5 -23.96 21.40 28.39
C SER A 5 -23.59 21.23 26.90
N GLN A 6 -23.53 22.34 26.15
CA GLN A 6 -23.11 22.35 24.74
C GLN A 6 -21.61 22.06 24.61
N LEU A 7 -20.77 22.69 25.43
CA LEU A 7 -19.32 22.44 25.44
C LEU A 7 -19.00 20.97 25.77
N ARG A 8 -19.69 20.39 26.75
CA ARG A 8 -19.55 18.96 27.09
C ARG A 8 -20.02 18.06 25.96
N ALA A 9 -21.08 18.43 25.23
CA ALA A 9 -21.52 17.70 24.04
C ALA A 9 -20.46 17.74 22.92
N GLN A 10 -19.92 18.93 22.63
CA GLN A 10 -18.84 19.09 21.64
C GLN A 10 -17.60 18.28 22.01
N LYS A 11 -17.19 18.29 23.30
CA LYS A 11 -16.08 17.47 23.79
C LYS A 11 -16.28 15.98 23.51
N ARG A 12 -17.49 15.45 23.73
CA ARG A 12 -17.80 14.04 23.43
C ARG A 12 -17.66 13.75 21.94
N THR A 13 -18.16 14.62 21.07
CA THR A 13 -18.01 14.49 19.61
C THR A 13 -16.54 14.49 19.19
N VAL A 14 -15.73 15.39 19.74
CA VAL A 14 -14.27 15.46 19.47
C VAL A 14 -13.58 14.16 19.90
N LEU A 15 -13.87 13.67 21.10
CA LEU A 15 -13.31 12.39 21.58
C LEU A 15 -13.68 11.20 20.69
N GLN A 16 -14.93 11.16 20.22
CA GLN A 16 -15.37 10.14 19.26
C GLN A 16 -14.60 10.24 17.93
N GLY A 17 -14.44 11.46 17.41
CA GLY A 17 -13.64 11.72 16.21
C GLY A 17 -12.19 11.27 16.38
N MET A 18 -11.57 11.53 17.53
CA MET A 18 -10.20 11.11 17.83
C MET A 18 -10.06 9.59 17.86
N ASN A 19 -11.03 8.89 18.45
CA ASN A 19 -11.04 7.43 18.48
C ASN A 19 -11.18 6.85 17.07
N ASN A 20 -12.08 7.39 16.26
CA ASN A 20 -12.21 6.99 14.86
C ASN A 20 -10.90 7.22 14.08
N SER A 21 -10.25 8.40 14.22
CA SER A 21 -8.98 8.65 13.54
C SER A 21 -7.89 7.65 13.94
N ARG A 22 -7.78 7.31 15.24
CA ARG A 22 -6.82 6.30 15.72
C ARG A 22 -7.08 4.91 15.13
N GLU A 23 -8.35 4.51 15.07
CA GLU A 23 -8.76 3.25 14.46
C GLU A 23 -8.38 3.21 12.97
N GLN A 24 -8.69 4.27 12.21
CA GLN A 24 -8.34 4.35 10.80
C GLN A 24 -6.82 4.34 10.57
N ILE A 25 -6.04 5.03 11.41
CA ILE A 25 -4.57 5.00 11.37
C ILE A 25 -4.05 3.57 11.54
N SER A 26 -4.57 2.84 12.53
CA SER A 26 -4.15 1.45 12.80
C SER A 26 -4.52 0.50 11.65
N ILE A 27 -5.73 0.63 11.08
CA ILE A 27 -6.16 -0.17 9.92
C ILE A 27 -5.26 0.11 8.70
N LEU A 28 -4.93 1.37 8.45
CA LEU A 28 -4.06 1.76 7.34
C LEU A 28 -2.63 1.24 7.55
N GLU A 29 -2.11 1.30 8.77
CA GLU A 29 -0.79 0.78 9.12
C GLU A 29 -0.66 -0.73 8.84
N ASP A 30 -1.67 -1.53 9.23
CA ASP A 30 -1.70 -2.97 8.93
C ASP A 30 -1.73 -3.22 7.41
N LYS A 31 -2.58 -2.48 6.67
CA LYS A 31 -2.68 -2.59 5.22
C LYS A 31 -1.35 -2.25 4.53
N ILE A 32 -0.72 -1.14 4.91
CA ILE A 32 0.58 -0.72 4.38
C ILE A 32 1.63 -1.80 4.65
N THR A 33 1.68 -2.33 5.87
CA THR A 33 2.64 -3.39 6.25
C THR A 33 2.45 -4.64 5.39
N ARG A 34 1.20 -5.07 5.16
CA ARG A 34 0.89 -6.23 4.32
C ARG A 34 1.28 -6.00 2.86
N LEU A 35 1.02 -4.82 2.33
CA LEU A 35 1.40 -4.45 0.97
C LEU A 35 2.92 -4.37 0.81
N GLN A 36 3.65 -3.82 1.78
CA GLN A 36 5.11 -3.79 1.77
C GLN A 36 5.70 -5.21 1.73
N ARG A 37 5.15 -6.15 2.52
CA ARG A 37 5.55 -7.56 2.47
C ARG A 37 5.28 -8.18 1.09
N ALA A 38 4.12 -7.90 0.50
CA ALA A 38 3.79 -8.39 -0.84
C ALA A 38 4.73 -7.80 -1.91
N SER A 39 5.01 -6.50 -1.87
CA SER A 39 5.93 -5.81 -2.79
C SER A 39 7.36 -6.37 -2.69
N ASN A 40 7.83 -6.63 -1.47
CA ASN A 40 9.14 -7.27 -1.25
C ASN A 40 9.19 -8.69 -1.84
N THR A 41 8.12 -9.47 -1.64
CA THR A 41 8.01 -10.82 -2.22
C THR A 41 8.04 -10.76 -3.75
N LEU A 42 7.29 -9.84 -4.36
CA LEU A 42 7.31 -9.65 -5.82
C LEU A 42 8.69 -9.19 -6.31
N SER A 43 9.41 -8.38 -5.53
CA SER A 43 10.78 -7.96 -5.86
C SER A 43 11.74 -9.15 -5.91
N SER A 44 11.67 -10.06 -4.94
CA SER A 44 12.43 -11.31 -4.95
C SER A 44 12.06 -12.19 -6.16
N ASN A 45 10.76 -12.38 -6.41
CA ASN A 45 10.29 -13.15 -7.56
C ASN A 45 10.75 -12.55 -8.89
N LEU A 46 10.77 -11.22 -9.02
CA LEU A 46 11.29 -10.55 -10.22
C LEU A 46 12.77 -10.82 -10.43
N SER A 47 13.59 -10.83 -9.38
CA SER A 47 15.01 -11.20 -9.50
C SER A 47 15.16 -12.63 -10.00
N GLU A 48 14.44 -13.59 -9.41
CA GLU A 48 14.47 -15.00 -9.85
C GLU A 48 13.99 -15.16 -11.29
N LEU A 49 12.89 -14.50 -11.66
CA LEU A 49 12.36 -14.53 -13.03
C LEU A 49 13.32 -13.93 -14.04
N ASN A 50 14.05 -12.87 -13.68
CA ASN A 50 15.10 -12.32 -14.54
C ASN A 50 16.25 -13.32 -14.72
N SER A 51 16.69 -14.02 -13.67
CA SER A 51 17.70 -15.07 -13.78
C SER A 51 17.24 -16.24 -14.66
N VAL A 52 15.98 -16.66 -14.51
CA VAL A 52 15.37 -17.69 -15.38
C VAL A 52 15.31 -17.20 -16.81
N LYS A 53 14.84 -15.98 -17.05
CA LYS A 53 14.80 -15.36 -18.39
C LYS A 53 16.18 -15.34 -19.03
N SER A 54 17.22 -14.89 -18.33
CA SER A 54 18.59 -14.86 -18.85
C SER A 54 19.12 -16.26 -19.15
N SER A 55 18.83 -17.24 -18.29
CA SER A 55 19.21 -18.64 -18.50
C SER A 55 18.57 -19.19 -19.77
N ILE A 56 17.28 -18.89 -19.98
CA ILE A 56 16.57 -19.26 -21.21
C ILE A 56 17.23 -18.57 -22.39
N GLU A 57 17.35 -17.24 -22.40
CA GLU A 57 17.93 -16.48 -23.51
C GLU A 57 19.36 -16.89 -23.88
N SER A 58 20.13 -17.45 -22.93
CA SER A 58 21.48 -17.96 -23.17
C SER A 58 21.54 -19.32 -23.88
N LEU A 59 20.42 -20.05 -23.96
CA LEU A 59 20.35 -21.33 -24.66
C LEU A 59 20.61 -21.11 -26.15
N THR A 60 21.80 -21.53 -26.58
CA THR A 60 22.25 -21.46 -27.96
C THR A 60 22.33 -22.88 -28.49
N ILE A 61 21.69 -23.14 -29.64
CA ILE A 61 21.77 -24.43 -30.29
C ILE A 61 22.69 -24.32 -31.49
N GLU A 62 23.62 -25.28 -31.61
CA GLU A 62 24.51 -25.39 -32.77
C GLU A 62 23.70 -25.64 -34.05
N ASN A 63 23.36 -24.54 -34.73
CA ASN A 63 22.62 -24.51 -35.99
C ASN A 63 23.30 -25.30 -37.12
N SER A 64 24.60 -25.57 -36.99
CA SER A 64 25.38 -26.36 -37.96
C SER A 64 25.07 -27.86 -37.88
N LYS A 65 24.75 -28.39 -36.69
CA LYS A 65 24.54 -29.82 -36.44
C LYS A 65 23.08 -30.23 -36.32
N TRP A 66 22.17 -29.30 -36.02
CA TRP A 66 20.74 -29.58 -35.90
C TRP A 66 19.91 -28.91 -36.99
N LYS A 67 19.23 -29.73 -37.81
CA LYS A 67 18.45 -29.29 -38.98
C LYS A 67 17.18 -30.14 -39.15
N GLY A 68 16.25 -29.67 -39.99
CA GLY A 68 15.00 -30.38 -40.34
C GLY A 68 13.82 -30.05 -39.40
N ARG A 69 12.68 -30.72 -39.63
CA ARG A 69 11.39 -30.42 -38.96
C ARG A 69 11.43 -30.43 -37.43
N GLY A 70 12.32 -31.22 -36.83
CA GLY A 70 12.51 -31.24 -35.37
C GLY A 70 13.07 -29.92 -34.83
N LYS A 71 13.99 -29.28 -35.58
CA LYS A 71 14.53 -27.97 -35.27
C LYS A 71 13.46 -26.88 -35.39
N GLU A 72 12.73 -26.86 -36.50
CA GLU A 72 11.65 -25.87 -36.74
C GLU A 72 10.61 -25.90 -35.62
N LYS A 73 10.15 -27.10 -35.24
CA LYS A 73 9.22 -27.26 -34.10
C LYS A 73 9.82 -26.73 -32.80
N PHE A 74 11.09 -27.02 -32.52
CA PHE A 74 11.74 -26.50 -31.32
C PHE A 74 11.80 -24.97 -31.35
N ASP A 75 12.24 -24.37 -32.46
CA ASP A 75 12.36 -22.92 -32.58
C ASP A 75 11.01 -22.24 -32.32
N ASP A 76 9.92 -22.78 -32.85
CA ASP A 76 8.55 -22.29 -32.61
C ASP A 76 8.14 -22.39 -31.12
N PHE A 77 8.36 -23.55 -30.50
CA PHE A 77 8.07 -23.74 -29.07
C PHE A 77 8.93 -22.83 -28.20
N TYR A 78 10.20 -22.66 -28.56
CA TYR A 78 11.17 -21.88 -27.81
C TYR A 78 10.89 -20.38 -27.92
N ILE A 79 10.46 -19.88 -29.09
CA ILE A 79 9.96 -18.50 -29.26
C ILE A 79 8.72 -18.28 -28.40
N THR A 80 7.76 -19.21 -28.45
CA THR A 80 6.53 -19.14 -27.65
C THR A 80 6.85 -19.08 -26.16
N TYR A 81 7.74 -19.96 -25.69
CA TYR A 81 8.17 -20.00 -24.28
C TYR A 81 8.84 -18.70 -23.83
N LYS A 82 9.77 -18.14 -24.63
CA LYS A 82 10.37 -16.82 -24.37
C LYS A 82 9.30 -15.72 -24.27
N GLY A 83 8.30 -15.76 -25.15
CA GLY A 83 7.15 -14.87 -25.12
C GLY A 83 6.35 -14.99 -23.82
N SER A 84 6.05 -16.21 -23.38
CA SER A 84 5.33 -16.47 -22.13
C SER A 84 6.10 -15.98 -20.90
N VAL A 85 7.41 -16.22 -20.83
CA VAL A 85 8.26 -15.75 -19.72
C VAL A 85 8.31 -14.23 -19.66
N LYS A 86 8.50 -13.56 -20.81
CA LYS A 86 8.45 -12.10 -20.89
C LYS A 86 7.08 -11.55 -20.46
N GLY A 87 6.00 -12.19 -20.91
CA GLY A 87 4.64 -11.80 -20.54
C GLY A 87 4.35 -11.94 -19.05
N TYR A 88 4.79 -13.04 -18.43
CA TYR A 88 4.66 -13.25 -16.99
C TYR A 88 5.49 -12.21 -16.20
N LEU A 89 6.73 -11.96 -16.62
CA LEU A 89 7.61 -10.98 -15.99
C LEU A 89 7.01 -9.57 -16.01
N ASN A 90 6.37 -9.17 -17.12
CA ASN A 90 5.67 -7.89 -17.20
C ASN A 90 4.49 -7.84 -16.21
N LYS A 91 3.65 -8.88 -16.15
CA LYS A 91 2.52 -8.92 -15.20
C LYS A 91 2.97 -8.79 -13.74
N VAL A 92 4.09 -9.43 -13.38
CA VAL A 92 4.65 -9.33 -12.02
C VAL A 92 5.17 -7.90 -11.74
N LYS A 93 5.76 -7.23 -12.74
CA LYS A 93 6.16 -5.82 -12.62
C LYS A 93 4.96 -4.91 -12.44
N ASP A 94 3.95 -5.04 -13.29
CA ASP A 94 2.73 -4.23 -13.24
C ASP A 94 2.01 -4.41 -11.89
N ALA A 95 1.95 -5.64 -11.39
CA ALA A 95 1.39 -5.93 -10.06
C ALA A 95 2.20 -5.29 -8.93
N LYS A 96 3.53 -5.28 -9.03
CA LYS A 96 4.39 -4.61 -8.05
C LYS A 96 4.19 -3.10 -8.07
N GLU A 97 4.16 -2.49 -9.26
CA GLU A 97 3.95 -1.06 -9.43
C GLU A 97 2.60 -0.63 -8.83
N THR A 98 1.53 -1.38 -9.12
CA THR A 98 0.20 -1.16 -8.53
C THR A 98 0.24 -1.21 -6.99
N ILE A 99 0.96 -2.17 -6.42
CA ILE A 99 1.11 -2.29 -4.95
C ILE A 99 1.90 -1.11 -4.38
N ASP A 100 2.95 -0.66 -5.05
CA ASP A 100 3.77 0.47 -4.59
C ASP A 100 2.98 1.79 -4.64
N GLU A 101 2.15 1.98 -5.67
CA GLU A 101 1.20 3.09 -5.76
C GLU A 101 0.16 3.06 -4.63
N ASP A 102 -0.40 1.88 -4.35
CA ASP A 102 -1.36 1.67 -3.27
C ASP A 102 -0.74 1.97 -1.89
N ILE A 103 0.51 1.56 -1.65
CA ILE A 103 1.27 1.93 -0.45
C ILE A 103 1.33 3.45 -0.31
N SER A 104 1.77 4.15 -1.37
CA SER A 104 1.88 5.62 -1.36
C SER A 104 0.54 6.31 -1.06
N ARG A 105 -0.54 5.85 -1.69
CA ARG A 105 -1.89 6.38 -1.48
C ARG A 105 -2.38 6.16 -0.05
N TYR A 106 -2.16 4.97 0.51
CA TYR A 106 -2.57 4.67 1.88
C TYR A 106 -1.72 5.40 2.91
N SER A 107 -0.42 5.57 2.69
CA SER A 107 0.43 6.40 3.55
C SER A 107 -0.04 7.85 3.57
N THR A 108 -0.35 8.43 2.41
CA THR A 108 -0.92 9.79 2.32
C THR A 108 -2.24 9.89 3.08
N THR A 109 -3.09 8.87 2.98
CA THR A 109 -4.37 8.83 3.71
C THR A 109 -4.14 8.74 5.23
N GLN A 110 -3.16 7.95 5.66
CA GLN A 110 -2.78 7.82 7.07
C GLN A 110 -2.30 9.16 7.63
N ASP A 111 -1.43 9.87 6.90
CA ASP A 111 -0.95 11.20 7.27
C ASP A 111 -2.09 12.19 7.44
N ASN A 112 -3.11 12.15 6.57
CA ASN A 112 -4.30 12.99 6.71
C ASN A 112 -5.07 12.69 8.01
N TYR A 113 -5.21 11.42 8.39
CA TYR A 113 -5.83 11.06 9.67
C TYR A 113 -4.98 11.49 10.88
N VAL A 114 -3.65 11.40 10.79
CA VAL A 114 -2.72 11.89 11.82
C VAL A 114 -2.87 13.40 12.00
N ASN A 115 -2.88 14.15 10.89
CA ASN A 115 -3.09 15.60 10.91
C ASN A 115 -4.47 15.98 11.48
N GLY A 116 -5.52 15.25 11.07
CA GLY A 116 -6.86 15.41 11.62
C GLY A 116 -6.91 15.13 13.13
N LEU A 117 -6.22 14.09 13.60
CA LEU A 117 -6.12 13.77 15.02
C LEU A 117 -5.42 14.89 15.81
N ASN A 118 -4.33 15.46 15.28
CA ASN A 118 -3.64 16.59 15.91
C ASN A 118 -4.56 17.81 16.03
N ASN A 119 -5.33 18.11 14.99
CA ASN A 119 -6.32 19.20 15.04
C ASN A 119 -7.39 18.95 16.11
N LEU A 120 -7.93 17.72 16.19
CA LEU A 120 -8.90 17.35 17.21
C LEU A 120 -8.33 17.45 18.64
N GLN A 121 -7.05 17.13 18.85
CA GLN A 121 -6.37 17.31 20.14
C GLN A 121 -6.28 18.79 20.54
N ASN A 122 -6.00 19.68 19.58
CA ASN A 122 -6.01 21.12 19.82
C ASN A 122 -7.41 21.62 20.17
N THR A 123 -8.44 21.17 19.43
CA THR A 123 -9.84 21.48 19.73
C THR A 123 -10.24 20.98 21.11
N LEU A 124 -9.86 19.74 21.48
CA LEU A 124 -10.14 19.18 22.80
C LEU A 124 -9.53 20.02 23.92
N SER A 125 -8.30 20.49 23.73
CA SER A 125 -7.59 21.33 24.70
C SER A 125 -8.32 22.67 24.90
N SER A 126 -8.75 23.31 23.81
CA SER A 126 -9.56 24.53 23.86
C SER A 126 -10.91 24.32 24.57
N LEU A 127 -11.62 23.22 24.25
CA LEU A 127 -12.88 22.88 24.91
C LEU A 127 -12.69 22.61 26.40
N ASN A 128 -11.62 21.93 26.80
CA ASN A 128 -11.30 21.72 28.22
C ASN A 128 -11.08 23.04 28.96
N TYR A 129 -10.38 23.99 28.34
CA TYR A 129 -10.18 25.32 28.91
C TYR A 129 -11.53 26.04 29.11
N GLN A 130 -12.36 26.11 28.05
CA GLN A 130 -13.67 26.77 28.07
C GLN A 130 -14.61 26.15 29.12
N ILE A 131 -14.64 24.82 29.22
CA ILE A 131 -15.40 24.11 30.25
C ILE A 131 -14.95 24.54 31.65
N SER A 132 -13.63 24.59 31.91
CA SER A 132 -13.13 25.00 33.23
C SER A 132 -13.45 26.45 33.59
N VAL A 133 -13.58 27.32 32.58
CA VAL A 133 -13.97 28.73 32.78
C VAL A 133 -15.45 28.80 33.12
N ALA A 134 -16.32 28.17 32.33
CA ALA A 134 -17.76 28.12 32.57
C ALA A 134 -18.10 27.51 33.94
N GLU A 135 -17.41 26.44 34.34
CA GLU A 135 -17.57 25.82 35.66
C GLU A 135 -17.18 26.75 36.83
N ARG A 136 -16.23 27.67 36.62
CA ARG A 136 -15.81 28.67 37.62
C ARG A 136 -16.78 29.86 37.70
N GLU A 137 -17.40 30.21 36.58
CA GLU A 137 -18.34 31.34 36.47
C GLU A 137 -19.75 31.00 36.98
N GLY A 138 -20.04 29.72 37.26
CA GLY A 138 -21.29 29.27 37.87
C GLY A 138 -22.46 29.09 36.90
N GLU A 139 -22.17 28.90 35.61
CA GLU A 139 -23.13 28.48 34.56
C GLU A 139 -23.26 26.95 34.41
#